data_AF-A0A948VXM9-F1
#
_entry.id   AF-A0A948VXM9-F1
#
_cell.length_a   1.000
_cell.length_b   1.000
_cell.length_c   1.000
_cell.angle_alpha   90.00
_cell.angle_beta   90.00
_cell.angle_gamma   90.00
#
_symmetry.space_group_name_H-M   'P 1'
#
loop_
_entity.id
_entity.type
_entity.pdbx_description
1 polymer ?
#
loop_
_entity_poly.entity_id
_entity_poly.type
_entity_poly.pdbx_seq_one_letter_code
_entity_poly.pdbx_strand_id
1 'polypeptide(L)'
;TIGFFIVPYLNATYPAVGHDYAYFMPRLVDTHLHYKVNGLSIQWYTPSFGGGLPAYPNPHQMQFSLVQLLTWFVNPWWAILASIVIYAAIGLVAAYYFLKQLLGLQPLASILGAVFFSVNGFYFQQMAVGHLSFETFPLFAVIVAIIANPRLPGWLAGIFLSLIYALLIYSGSFYVAFISLLGLLVVIPLIYLLKPSLLPAKRLLVVALWGGILTVLLSGSKVYAVSAFMQLFSRAVHDQYSTNWLTGVGGIIFQLIGTMTIAPLLVLIGKSAVVFVVRLAEWTGSPYSFWELDAGLSPALVVLLAGGALAFLFRKPNRVGAAHRVGAARRKVSIPIKRLLALVCLVSAILLVIEFILAEGIVYPQIRDLPFLRSMRVNHRFTSAFIFPLAVMGAVIFNGWTQNWKSRQKTLVVFLLLNGIALAGMWAYYLIPMKYQVRNFGVGYPLTAYEKIQREGETFVMDRIIPDINDWEVFQSSASGLRPFEPLFGDIETFRTNLHEGSVYDISDGYFNMTDPTGFVFPKENQSIPFERIPVADRDKLTDFIHHRQPKWNLPVAQQLLNWAALITLVVELGSAGIYLAKTWKPFKR
;
A
#
# COMPACT_ATOMS: atom_id res chain seq x y z
N THR A 1 -15.99 -11.05 9.86
CA THR A 1 -15.23 -12.26 9.51
C THR A 1 -13.77 -11.98 9.18
N ILE A 2 -13.43 -11.02 8.31
CA ILE A 2 -12.03 -10.74 7.95
C ILE A 2 -11.19 -10.35 9.19
N GLY A 3 -11.67 -9.45 10.05
CA GLY A 3 -10.99 -9.13 11.32
C GLY A 3 -10.84 -10.35 12.26
N PHE A 4 -11.83 -11.26 12.27
CA PHE A 4 -11.75 -12.52 13.02
C PHE A 4 -10.70 -13.50 12.48
N PHE A 5 -10.24 -13.32 11.24
CA PHE A 5 -9.10 -14.07 10.71
C PHE A 5 -7.79 -13.30 10.89
N ILE A 6 -7.72 -12.05 10.42
CA ILE A 6 -6.50 -11.24 10.41
C ILE A 6 -5.92 -11.11 11.82
N VAL A 7 -6.73 -10.75 12.82
CA VAL A 7 -6.22 -10.48 14.16
C VAL A 7 -5.62 -11.75 14.80
N PRO A 8 -6.30 -12.91 14.85
CA PRO A 8 -5.67 -14.15 15.31
C PRO A 8 -4.49 -14.59 14.45
N TYR A 9 -4.56 -14.40 13.13
CA TYR A 9 -3.48 -14.77 12.22
C TYR A 9 -2.21 -13.97 12.49
N LEU A 10 -2.30 -12.65 12.69
CA LEU A 10 -1.15 -11.82 13.03
C LEU A 10 -0.63 -12.08 14.46
N ASN A 11 -1.52 -12.45 15.38
CA ASN A 11 -1.15 -12.77 16.77
C ASN A 11 -0.79 -14.24 17.01
N ALA A 12 -0.73 -15.07 15.98
CA ALA A 12 -0.49 -16.52 16.13
C ALA A 12 0.84 -16.87 16.83
N THR A 13 1.81 -15.96 16.79
CA THR A 13 3.13 -16.12 17.40
C THR A 13 3.44 -15.02 18.43
N TYR A 14 2.45 -14.18 18.79
CA TYR A 14 2.63 -13.06 19.72
C TYR A 14 3.22 -13.55 21.06
N PRO A 15 4.23 -12.87 21.64
CA PRO A 15 4.72 -11.52 21.29
C PRO A 15 5.72 -11.44 20.14
N ALA A 16 6.07 -12.55 19.49
CA ALA A 16 6.90 -12.55 18.29
C ALA A 16 6.04 -12.29 17.04
N VAL A 17 6.34 -11.20 16.33
CA VAL A 17 5.62 -10.77 15.12
C VAL A 17 6.58 -10.70 13.93
N GLY A 18 6.07 -10.39 12.74
CA GLY A 18 6.88 -10.24 11.53
C GLY A 18 8.06 -9.28 11.70
N HIS A 19 9.22 -9.65 11.16
CA HIS A 19 10.47 -8.90 11.36
C HIS A 19 10.42 -7.43 10.92
N ASP A 20 9.65 -7.08 9.89
CA ASP A 20 9.59 -5.70 9.40
C ASP A 20 8.92 -4.74 10.38
N TYR A 21 8.16 -5.25 11.35
CA TYR A 21 7.66 -4.43 12.45
C TYR A 21 8.81 -3.84 13.30
N ALA A 22 10.01 -4.43 13.26
CA ALA A 22 11.22 -3.88 13.87
C ALA A 22 11.60 -2.52 13.30
N TYR A 23 11.27 -2.23 12.04
CA TYR A 23 11.45 -0.92 11.42
C TYR A 23 10.37 0.06 11.87
N PHE A 24 9.10 -0.34 11.73
CA PHE A 24 7.96 0.57 11.88
C PHE A 24 7.61 0.88 13.34
N MET A 25 7.64 -0.10 14.25
CA MET A 25 7.19 0.12 15.63
C MET A 25 8.04 1.13 16.39
N PRO A 26 9.40 1.08 16.36
CA PRO A 26 10.22 2.11 17.01
C PRO A 26 9.96 3.50 16.44
N ARG A 27 9.77 3.62 15.12
CA ARG A 27 9.48 4.90 14.45
C ARG A 27 8.09 5.45 14.77
N LEU A 28 7.09 4.59 14.98
CA LEU A 28 5.77 4.99 15.48
C LEU A 28 5.85 5.55 16.91
N VAL A 29 6.69 4.94 17.77
CA VAL A 29 6.97 5.41 19.13
C VAL A 29 7.73 6.73 19.09
N ASP A 30 8.75 6.85 18.25
CA ASP A 30 9.53 8.07 18.05
C ASP A 30 8.65 9.25 17.58
N THR A 31 7.80 9.01 16.57
CA THR A 31 6.85 10.02 16.09
C THR A 31 5.81 10.38 17.16
N HIS A 32 5.39 9.41 17.98
CA HIS A 32 4.50 9.66 19.11
C HIS A 32 5.17 10.55 20.17
N LEU A 33 6.41 10.25 20.54
CA LEU A 33 7.23 11.06 21.44
C LEU A 33 7.42 12.48 20.89
N HIS A 34 7.73 12.62 19.60
CA HIS A 34 7.81 13.92 18.93
C HIS A 34 6.54 14.75 19.12
N TYR A 35 5.36 14.15 18.97
CA TYR A 35 4.10 14.87 19.19
C TYR A 35 3.83 15.25 20.65
N LYS A 36 4.33 14.46 21.61
CA LYS A 36 4.26 14.82 23.03
C LYS A 36 5.13 16.01 23.36
N VAL A 37 6.32 16.09 22.76
CA VAL A 37 7.30 17.17 23.01
C VAL A 37 6.98 18.45 22.22
N ASN A 38 6.61 18.32 20.94
CA ASN A 38 6.51 19.44 20.00
C ASN A 38 5.07 19.75 19.54
N GLY A 39 4.07 19.03 20.05
CA GLY A 39 2.70 19.10 19.53
C GLY A 39 2.59 18.57 18.10
N LEU A 40 1.42 18.77 17.47
CA LEU A 40 1.17 18.34 16.08
C LEU A 40 1.97 19.21 15.09
N SER A 41 3.19 18.77 14.79
CA SER A 41 4.14 19.46 13.91
C SER A 41 4.92 18.45 13.05
N ILE A 42 5.57 18.93 11.99
CA ILE A 42 6.43 18.09 11.14
C ILE A 42 7.66 17.68 11.96
N GLN A 43 7.97 16.38 11.97
CA GLN A 43 9.19 15.85 12.57
C GLN A 43 10.23 15.80 11.46
N TRP A 44 11.07 16.83 11.32
CA TRP A 44 12.04 16.86 10.22
C TRP A 44 13.11 15.79 10.38
N TYR A 45 13.62 15.66 11.61
CA TYR A 45 14.70 14.74 11.94
C TYR A 45 14.44 14.08 13.30
N THR A 46 15.11 12.95 13.54
CA THR A 46 15.05 12.22 14.82
C THR A 46 16.45 11.93 15.33
N PRO A 47 16.73 12.14 16.64
CA PRO A 47 18.01 11.77 17.24
C PRO A 47 18.12 10.26 17.54
N SER A 48 17.00 9.53 17.52
CA SER A 48 16.92 8.17 18.09
C SER A 48 17.66 7.11 17.29
N PHE A 49 17.82 7.29 15.99
CA PHE A 49 18.43 6.30 15.11
C PHE A 49 19.66 6.89 14.43
N GLY A 50 20.73 6.10 14.25
CA GLY A 50 21.88 6.47 13.41
C GLY A 50 22.72 7.64 13.91
N GLY A 51 22.53 8.10 15.15
CA GLY A 51 23.09 9.36 15.64
C GLY A 51 22.51 10.60 14.93
N GLY A 52 21.24 10.50 14.50
CA GLY A 52 20.51 11.56 13.82
C GLY A 52 20.13 11.17 12.38
N LEU A 53 18.84 10.98 12.10
CA LEU A 53 18.34 10.65 10.76
C LEU A 53 17.18 11.55 10.29
N PRO A 54 16.97 11.69 8.98
CA PRO A 54 15.74 12.28 8.44
C PRO A 54 14.50 11.48 8.81
N ALA A 55 13.47 12.17 9.29
CA ALA A 55 12.17 11.60 9.63
C ALA A 55 11.14 11.96 8.55
N TYR A 56 10.65 13.20 8.47
CA TYR A 56 9.73 13.67 7.42
C TYR A 56 10.24 13.46 5.99
N PRO A 57 11.54 13.65 5.68
CA PRO A 57 12.09 13.37 4.36
C PRO A 57 12.19 11.86 4.05
N ASN A 58 11.97 10.98 5.03
CA ASN A 58 11.96 9.54 4.79
C ASN A 58 10.62 9.10 4.14
N PRO A 59 10.64 8.45 2.96
CA PRO A 59 9.45 7.97 2.26
C PRO A 59 8.70 6.85 3.01
N HIS A 60 9.35 6.16 3.96
CA HIS A 60 8.73 5.11 4.77
C HIS A 60 8.18 5.62 6.11
N GLN A 61 8.47 6.86 6.49
CA GLN A 61 7.93 7.44 7.72
C GLN A 61 6.43 7.71 7.56
N MET A 62 5.65 7.21 8.52
CA MET A 62 4.18 7.21 8.49
C MET A 62 3.58 8.39 9.27
N GLN A 63 4.28 9.53 9.31
CA GLN A 63 3.80 10.73 9.98
C GLN A 63 2.56 11.25 9.24
N PHE A 64 1.45 11.42 9.98
CA PHE A 64 0.11 11.74 9.47
C PHE A 64 -0.67 10.59 8.82
N SER A 65 -0.31 9.34 9.12
CA SER A 65 -1.10 8.15 8.77
C SER A 65 -2.19 7.84 9.80
N LEU A 66 -3.15 6.97 9.42
CA LEU A 66 -4.16 6.45 10.34
C LEU A 66 -3.53 5.66 11.50
N VAL A 67 -2.54 4.81 11.23
CA VAL A 67 -1.86 4.05 12.29
C VAL A 67 -1.19 4.99 13.30
N GLN A 68 -0.54 6.06 12.82
CA GLN A 68 0.07 7.06 13.71
C GLN A 68 -0.98 7.86 14.51
N LEU A 69 -2.15 8.14 13.94
CA LEU A 69 -3.25 8.75 14.69
C LEU A 69 -3.75 7.81 15.80
N LEU A 70 -3.87 6.51 15.51
CA LEU A 70 -4.35 5.52 16.48
C LEU A 70 -3.37 5.31 17.64
N THR A 71 -2.06 5.54 17.45
CA THR A 71 -1.09 5.47 18.56
C THR A 71 -1.31 6.56 19.62
N TRP A 72 -2.17 7.55 19.39
CA TRP A 72 -2.55 8.50 20.43
C TRP A 72 -3.48 7.88 21.47
N PHE A 73 -4.23 6.85 21.09
CA PHE A 73 -5.30 6.26 21.89
C PHE A 73 -4.94 4.88 22.43
N VAL A 74 -4.16 4.11 21.69
CA VAL A 74 -3.77 2.73 22.03
C VAL A 74 -2.29 2.50 21.75
N ASN A 75 -1.70 1.44 22.29
CA ASN A 75 -0.30 1.12 22.04
C ASN A 75 -0.05 0.81 20.54
N PRO A 76 1.21 0.91 20.06
CA PRO A 76 1.54 0.75 18.64
C PRO A 76 1.04 -0.55 18.01
N TRP A 77 1.07 -1.68 18.74
CA TRP A 77 0.60 -2.96 18.21
C TRP A 77 -0.92 -2.96 17.97
N TRP A 78 -1.69 -2.47 18.94
CA TRP A 78 -3.14 -2.34 18.77
C TRP A 78 -3.52 -1.28 17.72
N ALA A 79 -2.74 -0.21 17.59
CA ALA A 79 -2.92 0.79 16.54
C ALA A 79 -2.77 0.18 15.15
N ILE A 80 -1.73 -0.64 14.95
CA ILE A 80 -1.49 -1.40 13.71
C ILE A 80 -2.65 -2.37 13.42
N LEU A 81 -3.06 -3.18 14.40
CA LEU A 81 -4.15 -4.13 14.20
C LEU A 81 -5.47 -3.42 13.86
N ALA A 82 -5.74 -2.29 14.52
CA ALA A 82 -6.93 -1.48 14.27
C ALA A 82 -6.90 -0.81 12.89
N SER A 83 -5.77 -0.23 12.45
CA SER A 83 -5.65 0.39 11.12
C SER A 83 -5.90 -0.63 10.01
N ILE A 84 -5.30 -1.82 10.10
CA ILE A 84 -5.48 -2.92 9.16
C ILE A 84 -6.97 -3.31 9.04
N VAL A 85 -7.65 -3.49 10.18
CA VAL A 85 -9.07 -3.85 10.19
C VAL A 85 -9.94 -2.72 9.62
N ILE A 86 -9.64 -1.46 9.95
CA ILE A 86 -10.37 -0.30 9.44
C ILE A 86 -10.22 -0.19 7.92
N TYR A 87 -9.00 -0.27 7.38
CA TYR A 87 -8.79 -0.21 5.93
C TYR A 87 -9.46 -1.37 5.21
N ALA A 88 -9.33 -2.60 5.73
CA ALA A 88 -10.01 -3.77 5.15
C ALA A 88 -11.54 -3.59 5.13
N ALA A 89 -12.14 -3.05 6.20
CA ALA A 89 -13.57 -2.76 6.27
C ALA A 89 -14.00 -1.68 5.27
N ILE A 90 -13.25 -0.57 5.18
CA ILE A 90 -13.52 0.50 4.21
C ILE A 90 -13.46 -0.06 2.78
N GLY A 91 -12.42 -0.83 2.44
CA GLY A 91 -12.28 -1.43 1.12
C GLY A 91 -13.40 -2.40 0.78
N LEU A 92 -13.82 -3.24 1.74
CA LEU A 92 -14.95 -4.16 1.57
C LEU A 92 -16.26 -3.41 1.29
N VAL A 93 -16.56 -2.38 2.09
CA VAL A 93 -17.77 -1.56 1.93
C VAL A 93 -17.77 -0.82 0.60
N ALA A 94 -16.62 -0.25 0.20
CA ALA A 94 -16.48 0.44 -1.07
C ALA A 94 -16.63 -0.51 -2.28
N ALA A 95 -16.04 -1.70 -2.22
CA ALA A 95 -16.20 -2.73 -3.24
C ALA A 95 -17.68 -3.16 -3.35
N TYR A 96 -18.34 -3.42 -2.23
CA TYR A 96 -19.77 -3.75 -2.21
C TYR A 96 -20.61 -2.62 -2.80
N TYR A 97 -20.37 -1.36 -2.39
CA TYR A 97 -21.08 -0.19 -2.90
C TYR A 97 -20.90 -0.05 -4.42
N PHE A 98 -19.66 -0.17 -4.91
CA PHE A 98 -19.36 -0.11 -6.34
C PHE A 98 -20.10 -1.20 -7.12
N LEU A 99 -20.00 -2.47 -6.70
CA LEU A 99 -20.63 -3.60 -7.37
C LEU A 99 -22.17 -3.50 -7.32
N LYS A 100 -22.73 -3.13 -6.17
CA LYS A 100 -24.18 -3.11 -5.95
C LYS A 100 -24.85 -1.88 -6.54
N GLN A 101 -24.36 -0.70 -6.18
CA GLN A 101 -25.04 0.56 -6.46
C GLN A 101 -24.62 1.16 -7.80
N LEU A 102 -23.35 0.99 -8.19
CA LEU A 102 -22.83 1.58 -9.43
C LEU A 102 -22.95 0.61 -10.60
N LEU A 103 -22.40 -0.60 -10.49
CA LEU A 103 -22.54 -1.62 -11.55
C LEU A 103 -23.97 -2.17 -11.63
N GLY A 104 -24.67 -2.28 -10.51
CA GLY A 104 -26.07 -2.72 -10.48
C GLY A 104 -26.23 -4.24 -10.36
N LEU A 105 -25.24 -4.94 -9.78
CA LEU A 105 -25.31 -6.38 -9.56
C LEU A 105 -26.34 -6.75 -8.48
N GLN A 106 -26.73 -8.02 -8.42
CA GLN A 106 -27.56 -8.54 -7.33
C GLN A 106 -26.80 -8.46 -5.98
N PRO A 107 -27.50 -8.34 -4.84
CA PRO A 107 -26.86 -8.21 -3.52
C PRO A 107 -25.85 -9.31 -3.22
N LEU A 108 -26.21 -10.58 -3.45
CA LEU A 108 -25.33 -11.73 -3.18
C LEU A 108 -24.07 -11.71 -4.05
N ALA A 109 -24.20 -11.36 -5.34
CA ALA A 109 -23.05 -11.20 -6.22
C ALA A 109 -22.12 -10.07 -5.78
N SER A 110 -22.70 -8.98 -5.28
CA SER A 110 -21.96 -7.81 -4.79
C SER A 110 -21.21 -8.12 -3.50
N ILE A 111 -21.83 -8.85 -2.56
CA ILE A 111 -21.17 -9.32 -1.33
C ILE A 111 -20.02 -10.26 -1.70
N LEU A 112 -20.27 -11.22 -2.60
CA LEU A 112 -19.27 -12.19 -3.02
C LEU A 112 -18.06 -11.51 -3.69
N GLY A 113 -18.29 -10.55 -4.60
CA GLY A 113 -17.22 -9.77 -5.22
C GLY A 113 -16.43 -8.91 -4.24
N ALA A 114 -17.10 -8.32 -3.25
CA ALA A 114 -16.42 -7.57 -2.18
C ALA A 114 -15.52 -8.50 -1.35
N VAL A 115 -16.01 -9.70 -0.99
CA VAL A 115 -15.21 -10.73 -0.31
C VAL A 115 -14.01 -11.14 -1.16
N PHE A 116 -14.18 -11.34 -2.47
CA PHE A 116 -13.06 -11.69 -3.36
C PHE A 116 -11.95 -10.65 -3.41
N PHE A 117 -12.29 -9.36 -3.31
CA PHE A 117 -11.28 -8.32 -3.23
C PHE A 117 -10.60 -8.31 -1.86
N SER A 118 -11.36 -8.38 -0.76
CA SER A 118 -10.80 -8.25 0.58
C SER A 118 -10.10 -9.52 1.10
N VAL A 119 -10.40 -10.68 0.52
CA VAL A 119 -9.75 -11.96 0.83
C VAL A 119 -8.74 -12.27 -0.26
N ASN A 120 -7.53 -11.75 -0.09
CA ASN A 120 -6.43 -11.96 -1.01
C ASN A 120 -5.10 -12.18 -0.26
N GLY A 121 -4.19 -12.91 -0.89
CA GLY A 121 -2.92 -13.29 -0.31
C GLY A 121 -1.94 -12.15 -0.15
N PHE A 122 -1.96 -11.21 -1.11
CA PHE A 122 -1.09 -10.03 -1.09
C PHE A 122 -1.26 -9.27 0.23
N TYR A 123 -2.49 -8.93 0.59
CA TYR A 123 -2.73 -8.17 1.81
C TYR A 123 -2.32 -8.93 3.07
N PHE A 124 -2.66 -10.22 3.18
CA PHE A 124 -2.37 -11.00 4.39
C PHE A 124 -0.89 -11.27 4.59
N GLN A 125 -0.14 -11.57 3.53
CA GLN A 125 1.29 -11.85 3.64
C GLN A 125 2.09 -10.59 3.99
N GLN A 126 1.75 -9.46 3.39
CA GLN A 126 2.43 -8.19 3.69
C GLN A 126 2.21 -7.77 5.16
N MET A 127 0.99 -7.94 5.68
CA MET A 127 0.70 -7.67 7.10
C MET A 127 1.33 -8.71 8.04
N ALA A 128 1.46 -9.97 7.62
CA ALA A 128 2.09 -11.02 8.43
C ALA A 128 3.58 -10.76 8.68
N VAL A 129 4.28 -10.27 7.65
CA VAL A 129 5.73 -9.98 7.73
C VAL A 129 6.00 -8.60 8.34
N GLY A 130 5.05 -7.67 8.24
CA GLY A 130 5.13 -6.35 8.86
C GLY A 130 5.36 -5.20 7.89
N HIS A 131 5.10 -5.39 6.59
CA HIS A 131 5.21 -4.33 5.59
C HIS A 131 4.02 -3.36 5.68
N LEU A 132 4.03 -2.53 6.71
CA LEU A 132 2.91 -1.67 7.08
C LEU A 132 2.55 -0.66 5.99
N SER A 133 3.49 -0.32 5.11
CA SER A 133 3.26 0.51 3.92
C SER A 133 2.20 -0.05 2.96
N PHE A 134 1.83 -1.34 3.04
CA PHE A 134 0.75 -1.93 2.23
C PHE A 134 -0.63 -1.93 2.90
N GLU A 135 -0.76 -1.45 4.14
CA GLU A 135 -2.01 -1.51 4.90
C GLU A 135 -3.19 -0.80 4.20
N THR A 136 -2.86 0.20 3.37
CA THR A 136 -3.79 1.05 2.62
C THR A 136 -4.27 0.45 1.31
N PHE A 137 -3.76 -0.71 0.89
CA PHE A 137 -4.16 -1.41 -0.34
C PHE A 137 -5.69 -1.53 -0.55
N PRO A 138 -6.51 -1.83 0.49
CA PRO A 138 -7.96 -1.89 0.34
C PRO A 138 -8.63 -0.60 -0.15
N LEU A 139 -7.98 0.57 0.00
CA LEU A 139 -8.50 1.85 -0.48
C LEU A 139 -8.63 1.90 -2.01
N PHE A 140 -8.02 0.96 -2.75
CA PHE A 140 -8.20 0.88 -4.19
C PHE A 140 -9.67 0.78 -4.61
N ALA A 141 -10.50 0.05 -3.85
CA ALA A 141 -11.94 -0.01 -4.13
C ALA A 141 -12.64 1.34 -3.92
N VAL A 142 -12.17 2.17 -2.98
CA VAL A 142 -12.68 3.53 -2.74
C VAL A 142 -12.34 4.42 -3.94
N ILE A 143 -11.09 4.35 -4.43
CA ILE A 143 -10.63 5.08 -5.61
C ILE A 143 -11.53 4.77 -6.82
N VAL A 144 -11.77 3.49 -7.09
CA VAL A 144 -12.64 3.06 -8.19
C VAL A 144 -14.08 3.53 -7.99
N ALA A 145 -14.61 3.42 -6.77
CA ALA A 145 -15.96 3.88 -6.46
C ALA A 145 -16.13 5.39 -6.71
N ILE A 146 -15.17 6.23 -6.29
CA ILE A 146 -15.20 7.68 -6.50
C ILE A 146 -15.20 8.02 -8.00
N ILE A 147 -14.25 7.44 -8.75
CA ILE A 147 -14.11 7.66 -10.19
C ILE A 147 -15.39 7.25 -10.93
N ALA A 148 -15.99 6.12 -10.58
CA ALA A 148 -17.16 5.57 -11.26
C ALA A 148 -18.52 6.14 -10.80
N ASN A 149 -18.59 6.92 -9.72
CA ASN A 149 -19.87 7.35 -9.14
C ASN A 149 -20.51 8.55 -9.87
N PRO A 150 -21.56 8.37 -10.69
CA PRO A 150 -22.13 9.46 -11.47
C PRO A 150 -22.83 10.52 -10.62
N ARG A 151 -23.13 10.24 -9.33
CA ARG A 151 -23.77 11.18 -8.40
C ARG A 151 -22.78 12.16 -7.78
N LEU A 152 -21.47 11.87 -7.84
CA LEU A 152 -20.44 12.78 -7.36
C LEU A 152 -20.00 13.72 -8.49
N PRO A 153 -20.11 15.05 -8.30
CA PRO A 153 -19.62 15.99 -9.29
C PRO A 153 -18.10 15.82 -9.47
N GLY A 154 -17.61 16.01 -10.69
CA GLY A 154 -16.22 15.67 -11.06
C GLY A 154 -15.16 16.35 -10.19
N TRP A 155 -15.37 17.62 -9.83
CA TRP A 155 -14.45 18.38 -8.98
C TRP A 155 -14.37 17.79 -7.56
N LEU A 156 -15.50 17.41 -6.96
CA LEU A 156 -15.54 16.82 -5.61
C LEU A 156 -14.96 15.40 -5.60
N ALA A 157 -15.22 14.63 -6.67
CA ALA A 157 -14.54 13.35 -6.86
C ALA A 157 -13.01 13.53 -7.00
N GLY A 158 -12.56 14.63 -7.64
CA GLY A 158 -11.15 15.03 -7.65
C GLY A 158 -10.60 15.32 -6.25
N ILE A 159 -11.33 16.08 -5.41
CA ILE A 159 -10.95 16.34 -4.01
C ILE A 159 -10.80 15.03 -3.22
N PHE A 160 -11.78 14.13 -3.27
CA PHE A 160 -11.68 12.86 -2.54
C PHE A 160 -10.54 11.97 -3.07
N LEU A 161 -10.27 12.02 -4.37
CA LEU A 161 -9.13 11.31 -4.96
C LEU A 161 -7.80 11.87 -4.43
N SER A 162 -7.69 13.20 -4.36
CA SER A 162 -6.53 13.91 -3.80
C SER A 162 -6.27 13.54 -2.34
N LEU A 163 -7.30 13.60 -1.49
CA LEU A 163 -7.19 13.21 -0.08
C LEU A 163 -6.75 11.74 0.10
N ILE A 164 -7.22 10.83 -0.75
CA ILE A 164 -6.81 9.42 -0.69
C ILE A 164 -5.35 9.26 -1.13
N TYR A 165 -4.93 9.85 -2.26
CA TYR A 165 -3.54 9.74 -2.70
C TYR A 165 -2.56 10.44 -1.73
N ALA A 166 -2.97 11.55 -1.13
CA ALA A 166 -2.21 12.15 -0.04
C ALA A 166 -2.08 11.19 1.14
N LEU A 167 -3.17 10.56 1.58
CA LEU A 167 -3.13 9.54 2.63
C LEU A 167 -2.17 8.39 2.27
N LEU A 168 -2.15 7.91 1.02
CA LEU A 168 -1.20 6.90 0.57
C LEU A 168 0.26 7.39 0.69
N ILE A 169 0.55 8.62 0.26
CA ILE A 169 1.90 9.19 0.29
C ILE A 169 2.38 9.41 1.74
N TYR A 170 1.54 10.00 2.60
CA TYR A 170 1.88 10.25 4.00
C TYR A 170 1.91 8.99 4.87
N SER A 171 1.29 7.89 4.43
CA SER A 171 1.40 6.58 5.09
C SER A 171 2.59 5.74 4.60
N GLY A 172 3.49 6.33 3.81
CA GLY A 172 4.62 5.61 3.20
C GLY A 172 4.20 4.53 2.19
N SER A 173 2.95 4.57 1.73
CA SER A 173 2.33 3.60 0.82
C SER A 173 2.55 3.93 -0.66
N PHE A 174 3.74 4.41 -1.03
CA PHE A 174 4.05 4.79 -2.41
C PHE A 174 3.92 3.62 -3.40
N TYR A 175 4.28 2.39 -2.97
CA TYR A 175 4.03 1.19 -3.78
C TYR A 175 2.54 0.96 -4.02
N VAL A 176 1.69 1.14 -3.00
CA VAL A 176 0.23 1.02 -3.15
C VAL A 176 -0.32 2.10 -4.07
N ALA A 177 0.20 3.33 -3.98
CA ALA A 177 -0.16 4.39 -4.93
C ALA A 177 0.16 3.98 -6.36
N PHE A 178 1.33 3.41 -6.63
CA PHE A 178 1.69 2.94 -7.96
C PHE A 178 0.88 1.71 -8.42
N ILE A 179 0.68 0.72 -7.55
CA ILE A 179 -0.20 -0.45 -7.78
C ILE A 179 -1.61 0.02 -8.14
N SER A 180 -2.12 1.06 -7.46
CA SER A 180 -3.45 1.62 -7.76
C SER A 180 -3.52 2.24 -9.14
N LEU A 181 -2.45 2.92 -9.61
CA LEU A 181 -2.40 3.47 -10.96
C LEU A 181 -2.41 2.35 -12.01
N LEU A 182 -1.59 1.31 -11.84
CA LEU A 182 -1.61 0.12 -12.69
C LEU A 182 -2.97 -0.59 -12.67
N GLY A 183 -3.58 -0.73 -11.50
CA GLY A 183 -4.92 -1.28 -11.34
C GLY A 183 -5.98 -0.44 -12.05
N LEU A 184 -5.87 0.90 -12.03
CA LEU A 184 -6.76 1.80 -12.75
C LEU A 184 -6.69 1.60 -14.27
N LEU A 185 -5.48 1.40 -14.81
CA LEU A 185 -5.28 1.13 -16.24
C LEU A 185 -6.06 -0.11 -16.70
N VAL A 186 -6.18 -1.13 -15.85
CA VAL A 186 -6.95 -2.35 -16.16
C VAL A 186 -8.44 -2.16 -15.87
N VAL A 187 -8.80 -1.57 -14.72
CA VAL A 187 -10.19 -1.53 -14.28
C VAL A 187 -11.05 -0.53 -15.05
N ILE A 188 -10.50 0.61 -15.51
CA ILE A 188 -11.26 1.62 -16.26
C ILE A 188 -11.79 1.06 -17.59
N PRO A 189 -10.97 0.49 -18.49
CA PRO A 189 -11.50 -0.09 -19.73
C PRO A 189 -12.41 -1.29 -19.45
N LEU A 190 -12.15 -2.08 -18.40
CA LEU A 190 -13.05 -3.15 -17.97
C LEU A 190 -14.44 -2.60 -17.58
N ILE A 191 -14.51 -1.56 -16.75
CA ILE A 191 -15.77 -0.91 -16.36
C ILE A 191 -16.46 -0.32 -17.58
N TYR A 192 -15.71 0.26 -18.53
CA TYR A 192 -16.29 0.79 -19.76
C TYR A 192 -16.96 -0.32 -20.59
N LEU A 193 -16.33 -1.49 -20.69
CA LEU A 193 -16.91 -2.65 -21.39
C LEU A 193 -18.17 -3.18 -20.69
N LEU A 194 -18.20 -3.16 -19.35
CA LEU A 194 -19.34 -3.62 -18.55
C LEU A 194 -20.50 -2.62 -18.54
N LYS A 195 -20.22 -1.34 -18.29
CA LYS A 195 -21.21 -0.28 -18.10
C LYS A 195 -20.64 1.10 -18.48
N PRO A 196 -20.64 1.48 -19.78
CA PRO A 196 -20.04 2.72 -20.26
C PRO A 196 -20.57 3.99 -19.60
N SER A 197 -21.82 3.98 -19.12
CA SER A 197 -22.47 5.15 -18.51
C SER A 197 -21.82 5.60 -17.19
N LEU A 198 -21.00 4.77 -16.56
CA LEU A 198 -20.26 5.14 -15.35
C LEU A 198 -19.01 5.99 -15.64
N LEU A 199 -18.54 5.98 -16.89
CA LEU A 199 -17.27 6.57 -17.29
C LEU A 199 -17.43 7.61 -18.42
N PRO A 200 -18.22 8.69 -18.22
CA PRO A 200 -18.28 9.76 -19.20
C PRO A 200 -16.92 10.46 -19.28
N ALA A 201 -16.32 10.50 -20.48
CA ALA A 201 -14.95 10.99 -20.70
C ALA A 201 -14.69 12.40 -20.15
N LYS A 202 -15.64 13.34 -20.34
CA LYS A 202 -15.54 14.70 -19.79
C LYS A 202 -15.41 14.70 -18.26
N ARG A 203 -16.17 13.85 -17.57
CA ARG A 203 -16.09 13.75 -16.10
C ARG A 203 -14.76 13.14 -15.68
N LEU A 204 -14.30 12.09 -16.35
CA LEU A 204 -13.01 11.47 -16.06
C LEU A 204 -11.85 12.48 -16.19
N LEU A 205 -11.87 13.30 -17.24
CA LEU A 205 -10.87 14.36 -17.41
C LEU A 205 -10.90 15.36 -16.26
N VAL A 206 -12.10 15.82 -15.84
CA VAL A 206 -12.24 16.74 -14.70
C VAL A 206 -11.75 16.11 -13.40
N VAL A 207 -12.10 14.85 -13.13
CA VAL A 207 -11.62 14.10 -11.94
C VAL A 207 -10.11 13.97 -11.96
N ALA A 208 -9.52 13.63 -13.11
CA ALA A 208 -8.07 13.47 -13.26
C ALA A 208 -7.32 14.80 -13.08
N LEU A 209 -7.83 15.89 -13.66
CA LEU A 209 -7.21 17.22 -13.53
C LEU A 209 -7.28 17.73 -12.09
N TRP A 210 -8.47 17.73 -11.47
CA TRP A 210 -8.61 18.18 -10.08
C TRP A 210 -7.87 17.27 -9.11
N GLY A 211 -8.03 15.96 -9.24
CA GLY A 211 -7.33 15.00 -8.39
C GLY A 211 -5.81 15.10 -8.52
N GLY A 212 -5.29 15.22 -9.74
CA GLY A 212 -3.85 15.35 -9.98
C GLY A 212 -3.26 16.65 -9.43
N ILE A 213 -3.85 17.80 -9.78
CA ILE A 213 -3.37 19.12 -9.32
C ILE A 213 -3.41 19.20 -7.79
N LEU A 214 -4.54 18.80 -7.18
CA LEU A 214 -4.68 18.88 -5.73
C LEU A 214 -3.78 17.89 -4.99
N THR A 215 -3.57 16.67 -5.52
CA THR A 215 -2.60 15.72 -4.94
C THR A 215 -1.19 16.31 -4.95
N VAL A 216 -0.78 16.94 -6.05
CA VAL A 216 0.55 17.56 -6.16
C VAL A 216 0.69 18.71 -5.15
N LEU A 217 -0.34 19.53 -4.97
CA LEU A 217 -0.30 20.62 -3.98
C LEU A 217 -0.28 20.09 -2.54
N LEU A 218 -1.09 19.07 -2.23
CA LEU A 218 -1.23 18.50 -0.89
C LEU A 218 -0.02 17.65 -0.46
N SER A 219 0.57 16.92 -1.40
CA SER A 219 1.72 16.05 -1.16
C SER A 219 3.05 16.66 -1.57
N GLY A 220 3.04 17.84 -2.22
CA GLY A 220 4.24 18.49 -2.73
C GLY A 220 5.30 18.72 -1.66
N SER A 221 4.89 19.09 -0.45
CA SER A 221 5.78 19.22 0.71
C SER A 221 6.55 17.93 1.00
N LYS A 222 5.86 16.79 1.12
CA LYS A 222 6.45 15.49 1.43
C LYS A 222 7.30 14.99 0.26
N VAL A 223 6.78 15.09 -0.96
CA VAL A 223 7.48 14.62 -2.17
C VAL A 223 8.76 15.41 -2.43
N TYR A 224 8.77 16.73 -2.20
CA TYR A 224 9.97 17.55 -2.36
C TYR A 224 11.03 17.19 -1.32
N ALA A 225 10.65 17.05 -0.04
CA ALA A 225 11.56 16.61 1.02
C ALA A 225 12.16 15.22 0.75
N VAL A 226 11.32 14.25 0.37
CA VAL A 226 11.76 12.89 -0.02
C VAL A 226 12.69 12.95 -1.22
N SER A 227 12.36 13.76 -2.24
CA SER A 227 13.21 13.89 -3.42
C SER A 227 14.56 14.52 -3.07
N ALA A 228 14.62 15.49 -2.17
CA ALA A 228 15.86 16.10 -1.72
C ALA A 228 16.76 15.08 -1.01
N PHE A 229 16.18 14.26 -0.14
CA PHE A 229 16.91 13.17 0.53
C PHE A 229 17.41 12.11 -0.47
N MET A 230 16.54 11.64 -1.37
CA MET A 230 16.87 10.61 -2.36
C MET A 230 17.80 11.09 -3.49
N GLN A 231 18.02 12.40 -3.64
CA GLN A 231 19.05 12.91 -4.55
C GLN A 231 20.46 12.62 -4.02
N LEU A 232 20.64 12.67 -2.70
CA LEU A 232 21.91 12.34 -2.04
C LEU A 232 22.05 10.84 -1.81
N PHE A 233 20.95 10.17 -1.46
CA PHE A 233 20.91 8.74 -1.15
C PHE A 233 20.00 7.99 -2.12
N SER A 234 20.34 8.03 -3.41
CA SER A 234 19.55 7.35 -4.43
C SER A 234 19.75 5.85 -4.35
N ARG A 235 18.67 5.11 -4.14
CA ARG A 235 18.70 3.64 -4.15
C ARG A 235 18.39 3.14 -5.56
N ALA A 236 19.41 2.99 -6.39
CA ALA A 236 19.28 2.31 -7.68
C ALA A 236 19.11 0.80 -7.45
N VAL A 237 18.33 0.15 -8.30
CA VAL A 237 18.00 -1.28 -8.21
C VAL A 237 18.18 -1.91 -9.57
N HIS A 238 18.78 -3.10 -9.59
CA HIS A 238 18.83 -3.91 -10.80
C HIS A 238 17.61 -4.82 -10.86
N ASP A 239 16.65 -4.48 -11.71
CA ASP A 239 15.47 -5.30 -11.97
C ASP A 239 15.78 -6.30 -13.10
N GLN A 240 16.50 -7.36 -12.78
CA GLN A 240 16.76 -8.47 -13.69
C GLN A 240 16.28 -9.76 -13.05
N TYR A 241 15.25 -10.36 -13.63
CA TYR A 241 14.74 -11.67 -13.22
C TYR A 241 15.27 -12.75 -14.15
N SER A 242 15.54 -13.93 -13.60
CA SER A 242 16.25 -15.01 -14.31
C SER A 242 15.37 -15.86 -15.24
N THR A 243 14.09 -15.48 -15.43
CA THR A 243 13.12 -16.28 -16.18
C THR A 243 12.73 -15.62 -17.50
N ASN A 244 12.56 -16.44 -18.55
CA ASN A 244 11.97 -15.96 -19.80
C ASN A 244 10.51 -15.53 -19.62
N TRP A 245 10.01 -14.73 -20.57
CA TRP A 245 8.65 -14.18 -20.58
C TRP A 245 7.54 -15.21 -20.36
N LEU A 246 7.58 -16.38 -21.03
CA LEU A 246 6.52 -17.40 -20.92
C LEU A 246 6.47 -18.03 -19.53
N THR A 247 7.63 -18.37 -18.98
CA THR A 247 7.77 -18.88 -17.61
C THR A 247 7.31 -17.83 -16.61
N GLY A 248 7.72 -16.57 -16.79
CA GLY A 248 7.31 -15.44 -15.95
C GLY A 248 5.79 -15.23 -15.94
N VAL A 249 5.13 -15.24 -17.12
CA VAL A 249 3.66 -15.18 -17.21
C VAL A 249 3.00 -16.37 -16.49
N GLY A 250 3.56 -17.57 -16.62
CA GLY A 250 3.13 -18.73 -15.83
C GLY A 250 3.28 -18.49 -14.32
N GLY A 251 4.40 -17.92 -13.90
CA GLY A 251 4.65 -17.46 -12.53
C GLY A 251 3.57 -16.52 -12.02
N ILE A 252 3.20 -15.48 -12.79
CA ILE A 252 2.12 -14.53 -12.44
C ILE A 252 0.78 -15.26 -12.24
N ILE A 253 0.44 -16.23 -13.10
CA ILE A 253 -0.77 -17.03 -12.94
C ILE A 253 -0.73 -17.81 -11.62
N PHE A 254 0.40 -18.42 -11.28
CA PHE A 254 0.56 -19.13 -10.01
C PHE A 254 0.58 -18.20 -8.79
N GLN A 255 1.11 -16.98 -8.91
CA GLN A 255 0.99 -15.96 -7.87
C GLN A 255 -0.48 -15.60 -7.61
N LEU A 256 -1.30 -15.49 -8.67
CA LEU A 256 -2.74 -15.21 -8.57
C LEU A 256 -3.56 -16.40 -8.07
N ILE A 257 -3.21 -17.64 -8.41
CA ILE A 257 -3.89 -18.81 -7.82
C ILE A 257 -3.53 -18.95 -6.33
N GLY A 258 -2.25 -18.72 -6.02
CA GLY A 258 -1.70 -18.47 -4.70
C GLY A 258 -1.88 -19.56 -3.65
N THR A 259 -1.46 -19.21 -2.43
CA THR A 259 -1.42 -20.15 -1.29
C THR A 259 -2.81 -20.67 -0.93
N MET A 260 -3.84 -19.81 -0.96
CA MET A 260 -5.21 -20.18 -0.59
C MET A 260 -5.76 -21.37 -1.38
N THR A 261 -5.30 -21.53 -2.63
CA THR A 261 -5.76 -22.60 -3.53
C THR A 261 -4.75 -23.76 -3.56
N ILE A 262 -3.46 -23.47 -3.75
CA ILE A 262 -2.46 -24.52 -3.99
C ILE A 262 -2.07 -25.27 -2.71
N ALA A 263 -1.91 -24.59 -1.57
CA ALA A 263 -1.43 -25.23 -0.35
C ALA A 263 -2.35 -26.37 0.14
N PRO A 264 -3.68 -26.20 0.21
CA PRO A 264 -4.58 -27.29 0.59
C PRO A 264 -4.51 -28.48 -0.39
N LEU A 265 -4.42 -28.21 -1.70
CA LEU A 265 -4.33 -29.25 -2.72
C LEU A 265 -3.03 -30.06 -2.59
N LEU A 266 -1.91 -29.41 -2.29
CA LEU A 266 -0.64 -30.10 -2.03
C LEU A 266 -0.73 -31.01 -0.82
N VAL A 267 -1.29 -30.52 0.29
CA VAL A 267 -1.47 -31.30 1.52
C VAL A 267 -2.37 -32.52 1.27
N LEU A 268 -3.45 -32.36 0.50
CA LEU A 268 -4.37 -33.46 0.16
C LEU A 268 -3.68 -34.58 -0.64
N ILE A 269 -2.68 -34.28 -1.46
CA ILE A 269 -1.90 -35.28 -2.20
C ILE A 269 -0.63 -35.73 -1.45
N GLY A 270 -0.54 -35.45 -0.15
CA GLY A 270 0.58 -35.86 0.70
C GLY A 270 1.87 -35.06 0.49
N LYS A 271 1.81 -33.89 -0.15
CA LYS A 271 2.97 -33.00 -0.37
C LYS A 271 2.98 -31.83 0.61
N SER A 272 4.17 -31.36 0.95
CA SER A 272 4.33 -30.16 1.77
C SER A 272 3.89 -28.91 1.01
N ALA A 273 3.14 -28.03 1.68
CA ALA A 273 2.76 -26.72 1.13
C ALA A 273 3.98 -25.82 0.84
N VAL A 274 5.13 -26.08 1.47
CA VAL A 274 6.42 -25.39 1.20
C VAL A 274 6.90 -25.61 -0.24
N VAL A 275 6.50 -26.71 -0.89
CA VAL A 275 6.84 -26.94 -2.30
C VAL A 275 6.31 -25.80 -3.18
N PHE A 276 5.13 -25.26 -2.86
CA PHE A 276 4.59 -24.11 -3.58
C PHE A 276 5.47 -22.87 -3.43
N VAL A 277 5.96 -22.59 -2.21
CA VAL A 277 6.85 -21.45 -1.93
C VAL A 277 8.12 -21.52 -2.80
N VAL A 278 8.77 -22.68 -2.86
CA VAL A 278 9.99 -22.87 -3.65
C VAL A 278 9.70 -22.73 -5.14
N ARG A 279 8.64 -23.40 -5.65
CA ARG A 279 8.28 -23.33 -7.07
C ARG A 279 7.86 -21.94 -7.51
N LEU A 280 7.23 -21.16 -6.62
CA LEU A 280 6.82 -19.80 -6.94
C LEU A 280 8.03 -18.90 -7.16
N ALA A 281 9.08 -19.01 -6.34
CA ALA A 281 10.34 -18.29 -6.56
C ALA A 281 11.01 -18.70 -7.89
N GLU A 282 11.07 -20.01 -8.17
CA GLU A 282 11.64 -20.53 -9.43
C GLU A 282 10.90 -20.03 -10.68
N TRP A 283 9.55 -20.09 -10.69
CA TRP A 283 8.74 -19.70 -11.84
C TRP A 283 8.71 -18.19 -12.09
N THR A 284 9.00 -17.40 -11.07
CA THR A 284 9.03 -15.95 -11.16
C THR A 284 10.44 -15.41 -11.40
N GLY A 285 11.47 -16.25 -11.21
CA GLY A 285 12.87 -15.81 -11.27
C GLY A 285 13.24 -14.84 -10.15
N SER A 286 12.39 -14.77 -9.12
CA SER A 286 12.49 -13.78 -8.06
C SER A 286 13.48 -14.23 -6.98
N PRO A 287 14.43 -13.37 -6.58
CA PRO A 287 15.26 -13.62 -5.39
C PRO A 287 14.49 -13.38 -4.09
N TYR A 288 13.27 -12.83 -4.16
CA TYR A 288 12.50 -12.44 -3.00
C TYR A 288 11.74 -13.60 -2.37
N SER A 289 11.50 -13.46 -1.07
CA SER A 289 10.77 -14.45 -0.30
C SER A 289 9.28 -14.48 -0.62
N PHE A 290 8.64 -15.57 -0.20
CA PHE A 290 7.31 -15.93 -0.68
C PHE A 290 6.20 -14.89 -0.38
N TRP A 291 6.33 -14.11 0.70
CA TRP A 291 5.36 -13.09 1.07
C TRP A 291 5.27 -11.96 0.03
N GLU A 292 6.32 -11.79 -0.78
CA GLU A 292 6.37 -10.84 -1.89
C GLU A 292 5.72 -11.36 -3.16
N LEU A 293 5.60 -12.68 -3.27
CA LEU A 293 5.18 -13.37 -4.48
C LEU A 293 3.71 -13.81 -4.40
N ASP A 294 3.17 -14.03 -3.21
CA ASP A 294 1.80 -14.50 -3.09
C ASP A 294 0.79 -13.36 -3.20
N ALA A 295 0.08 -13.29 -4.34
CA ALA A 295 -1.06 -12.41 -4.54
C ALA A 295 -2.42 -13.10 -4.28
N GLY A 296 -2.38 -14.39 -3.90
CA GLY A 296 -3.44 -15.39 -4.02
C GLY A 296 -4.88 -14.90 -3.97
N LEU A 297 -5.61 -15.17 -5.03
CA LEU A 297 -7.05 -15.02 -5.11
C LEU A 297 -7.74 -16.14 -4.33
N SER A 298 -8.93 -15.87 -3.80
CA SER A 298 -9.72 -16.91 -3.16
C SER A 298 -10.00 -18.09 -4.12
N PRO A 299 -10.04 -19.35 -3.66
CA PRO A 299 -10.27 -20.50 -4.54
C PRO A 299 -11.62 -20.43 -5.26
N ALA A 300 -12.64 -19.86 -4.60
CA ALA A 300 -13.95 -19.63 -5.21
C ALA A 300 -13.88 -18.65 -6.39
N LEU A 301 -13.06 -17.60 -6.31
CA LEU A 301 -12.84 -16.70 -7.43
C LEU A 301 -12.13 -17.42 -8.58
N VAL A 302 -11.08 -18.20 -8.29
CA VAL A 302 -10.36 -18.99 -9.31
C VAL A 302 -11.32 -19.91 -10.07
N VAL A 303 -12.18 -20.64 -9.35
CA VAL A 303 -13.20 -21.52 -9.94
C VAL A 303 -14.19 -20.74 -10.82
N LEU A 304 -14.66 -19.57 -10.37
CA LEU A 304 -15.57 -18.74 -11.16
C LEU A 304 -14.90 -18.20 -12.44
N LEU A 305 -13.65 -17.76 -12.35
CA LEU A 305 -12.91 -17.25 -13.51
C LEU A 305 -12.66 -18.37 -14.52
N ALA A 306 -12.23 -19.55 -14.07
CA ALA A 306 -12.04 -20.72 -14.91
C ALA A 306 -13.36 -21.16 -15.56
N GLY A 307 -14.44 -21.29 -14.78
CA GLY A 307 -15.75 -21.65 -15.29
C GLY A 307 -16.32 -20.59 -16.25
N GLY A 308 -16.07 -19.31 -16.00
CA GLY A 308 -16.42 -18.21 -16.90
C GLY A 308 -15.68 -18.26 -18.23
N ALA A 309 -14.38 -18.54 -18.20
CA ALA A 309 -13.54 -18.72 -19.39
C ALA A 309 -14.00 -19.94 -20.20
N LEU A 310 -14.23 -21.09 -19.56
CA LEU A 310 -14.77 -22.29 -20.20
C LEU A 310 -16.15 -22.01 -20.81
N ALA A 311 -17.05 -21.36 -20.09
CA ALA A 311 -18.36 -20.99 -20.61
C ALA A 311 -18.27 -20.04 -21.82
N PHE A 312 -17.27 -19.18 -21.88
CA PHE A 312 -17.01 -18.32 -23.04
C PHE A 312 -16.48 -19.12 -24.25
N LEU A 313 -15.53 -20.04 -24.03
CA LEU A 313 -14.96 -20.89 -25.09
C LEU A 313 -15.97 -21.89 -25.65
N PHE A 314 -16.80 -22.49 -24.79
CA PHE A 314 -17.81 -23.50 -25.17
C PHE A 314 -19.17 -22.89 -25.51
N ARG A 315 -19.34 -21.58 -25.37
CA ARG A 315 -20.46 -20.89 -26.02
C ARG A 315 -20.25 -21.06 -27.52
N LYS A 316 -20.91 -22.07 -28.10
CA LYS A 316 -21.23 -22.07 -29.53
C LYS A 316 -21.73 -20.65 -29.84
N PRO A 317 -21.24 -19.99 -30.90
CA PRO A 317 -21.80 -18.72 -31.36
C PRO A 317 -23.26 -18.99 -31.75
N ASN A 318 -24.11 -19.00 -30.74
CA ASN A 318 -25.46 -19.46 -30.87
C ASN A 318 -26.15 -18.33 -31.60
N ARG A 319 -26.58 -18.70 -32.81
CA ARG A 319 -27.71 -18.26 -33.62
C ARG A 319 -28.97 -17.91 -32.80
N VAL A 320 -28.85 -17.20 -31.69
CA VAL A 320 -29.92 -16.64 -30.87
C VAL A 320 -30.32 -15.34 -31.57
N GLY A 321 -31.15 -15.53 -32.58
CA GLY A 321 -31.66 -14.49 -33.48
C GLY A 321 -32.08 -15.01 -34.86
N ALA A 322 -31.74 -16.25 -35.25
CA ALA A 322 -32.00 -16.76 -36.61
C ALA A 322 -33.22 -17.68 -36.75
N ALA A 323 -33.91 -18.07 -35.67
CA ALA A 323 -35.05 -18.99 -35.75
C ALA A 323 -36.44 -18.31 -35.65
N HIS A 324 -36.51 -16.97 -35.65
CA HIS A 324 -37.78 -16.24 -35.69
C HIS A 324 -37.84 -15.08 -36.70
N ARG A 325 -36.89 -15.03 -37.64
CA ARG A 325 -36.96 -14.16 -38.82
C ARG A 325 -36.40 -14.89 -40.04
N VAL A 326 -37.16 -15.85 -40.55
CA VAL A 326 -37.06 -16.26 -41.95
C VAL A 326 -37.51 -15.05 -42.76
N GLY A 327 -36.56 -14.23 -43.23
CA GLY A 327 -36.86 -13.09 -44.10
C GLY A 327 -36.04 -11.80 -43.93
N ALA A 328 -35.13 -11.68 -42.95
CA ALA A 328 -34.32 -10.46 -42.79
C ALA A 328 -32.83 -10.73 -42.93
N ALA A 329 -32.20 -10.04 -43.88
CA ALA A 329 -30.79 -10.07 -44.26
C ALA A 329 -29.82 -10.24 -43.08
N ARG A 330 -28.72 -10.98 -43.33
CA ARG A 330 -27.51 -11.09 -42.50
C ARG A 330 -27.05 -9.70 -42.04
N ARG A 331 -27.57 -9.19 -40.92
CA ARG A 331 -27.08 -7.96 -40.30
C ARG A 331 -25.77 -8.31 -39.62
N LYS A 332 -24.64 -7.98 -40.25
CA LYS A 332 -23.31 -8.01 -39.62
C LYS A 332 -23.44 -7.25 -38.30
N VAL A 333 -23.26 -7.95 -37.18
CA VAL A 333 -23.19 -7.31 -35.86
C VAL A 333 -21.85 -6.60 -35.79
N SER A 334 -21.80 -5.34 -36.24
CA SER A 334 -20.61 -4.51 -36.12
C SER A 334 -20.42 -4.16 -34.64
N ILE A 335 -19.31 -4.60 -34.04
CA ILE A 335 -18.92 -4.15 -32.70
C ILE A 335 -18.69 -2.63 -32.79
N PRO A 336 -19.33 -1.81 -31.93
CA PRO A 336 -19.09 -0.37 -31.94
C PRO A 336 -17.60 -0.07 -31.76
N ILE A 337 -17.04 0.83 -32.57
CA ILE A 337 -15.61 1.20 -32.55
C ILE A 337 -15.12 1.53 -31.13
N LYS A 338 -15.95 2.20 -30.31
CA LYS A 338 -15.63 2.55 -28.91
C LYS A 338 -15.42 1.33 -28.01
N ARG A 339 -16.17 0.24 -28.22
CA ARG A 339 -15.99 -1.02 -27.48
C ARG A 339 -14.76 -1.77 -27.95
N LEU A 340 -14.45 -1.72 -29.25
CA LEU A 340 -13.21 -2.28 -29.79
C LEU A 340 -12.00 -1.55 -29.20
N LEU A 341 -12.02 -0.21 -29.19
CA LEU A 341 -10.98 0.61 -28.56
C LEU A 341 -10.82 0.27 -27.07
N ALA A 342 -11.90 0.16 -26.31
CA ALA A 342 -11.83 -0.22 -24.90
C ALA A 342 -11.23 -1.62 -24.69
N LEU A 343 -11.51 -2.58 -25.57
CA LEU A 343 -10.90 -3.90 -25.54
C LEU A 343 -9.40 -3.84 -25.84
N VAL A 344 -9.00 -3.06 -26.85
CA VAL A 344 -7.57 -2.83 -27.14
C VAL A 344 -6.88 -2.19 -25.94
N CYS A 345 -7.46 -1.15 -25.35
CA CYS A 345 -6.94 -0.51 -24.13
C CYS A 345 -6.82 -1.50 -22.97
N LEU A 346 -7.81 -2.38 -22.77
CA LEU A 346 -7.74 -3.41 -21.71
C LEU A 346 -6.58 -4.39 -21.95
N VAL A 347 -6.43 -4.89 -23.18
CA VAL A 347 -5.34 -5.83 -23.52
C VAL A 347 -3.98 -5.14 -23.38
N SER A 348 -3.83 -3.92 -23.91
CA SER A 348 -2.60 -3.13 -23.75
C SER A 348 -2.27 -2.83 -22.30
N ALA A 349 -3.28 -2.52 -21.47
CA ALA A 349 -3.08 -2.31 -20.04
C ALA A 349 -2.62 -3.59 -19.32
N ILE A 350 -3.22 -4.74 -19.62
CA ILE A 350 -2.79 -6.03 -19.06
C ILE A 350 -1.34 -6.34 -19.46
N LEU A 351 -0.98 -6.15 -20.73
CA LEU A 351 0.38 -6.38 -21.22
C LEU A 351 1.37 -5.43 -20.54
N LEU A 352 1.03 -4.15 -20.40
CA LEU A 352 1.87 -3.19 -19.70
C LEU A 352 2.07 -3.58 -18.23
N VAL A 353 1.02 -4.00 -17.52
CA VAL A 353 1.16 -4.47 -16.13
C VAL A 353 2.06 -5.71 -16.06
N ILE A 354 1.97 -6.64 -17.01
CA ILE A 354 2.88 -7.80 -17.10
C ILE A 354 4.33 -7.34 -17.34
N GLU A 355 4.57 -6.37 -18.22
CA GLU A 355 5.92 -5.80 -18.43
C GLU A 355 6.48 -5.23 -17.13
N PHE A 356 5.67 -4.47 -16.39
CA PHE A 356 6.05 -3.96 -15.09
C PHE A 356 6.38 -5.08 -14.11
N ILE A 357 5.59 -6.15 -14.05
CA ILE A 357 5.81 -7.30 -13.15
C ILE A 357 7.10 -8.04 -13.48
N LEU A 358 7.38 -8.25 -14.77
CA LEU A 358 8.53 -9.02 -15.24
C LEU A 358 9.79 -8.16 -15.41
N ALA A 359 9.69 -6.84 -15.23
CA ALA A 359 10.77 -5.88 -15.52
C ALA A 359 11.33 -5.98 -16.96
N GLU A 360 10.52 -6.48 -17.88
CA GLU A 360 10.88 -6.79 -19.26
C GLU A 360 9.83 -6.26 -20.23
N GLY A 361 10.15 -6.19 -21.52
CA GLY A 361 9.21 -5.81 -22.58
C GLY A 361 9.63 -4.57 -23.35
N ILE A 362 8.65 -3.86 -23.91
CA ILE A 362 8.89 -2.73 -24.82
C ILE A 362 8.89 -1.40 -24.06
N VAL A 363 7.94 -1.21 -23.15
CA VAL A 363 7.71 0.07 -22.46
C VAL A 363 8.53 0.15 -21.18
N TYR A 364 8.49 -0.88 -20.32
CA TYR A 364 9.15 -0.82 -19.01
C TYR A 364 10.65 -0.44 -19.09
N PRO A 365 11.48 -1.07 -19.96
CA PRO A 365 12.90 -0.74 -20.03
C PRO A 365 13.20 0.69 -20.46
N GLN A 366 12.27 1.35 -21.17
CA GLN A 366 12.44 2.73 -21.64
C GLN A 366 12.18 3.77 -20.54
N ILE A 367 11.40 3.40 -19.53
CA ILE A 367 10.98 4.32 -18.47
C ILE A 367 11.57 3.97 -17.10
N ARG A 368 12.15 2.78 -16.91
CA ARG A 368 12.68 2.33 -15.61
C ARG A 368 13.67 3.29 -14.97
N ASP A 369 14.42 4.06 -15.77
CA ASP A 369 15.43 5.01 -15.28
C ASP A 369 14.82 6.34 -14.79
N LEU A 370 13.51 6.54 -14.91
CA LEU A 370 12.83 7.69 -14.34
C LEU A 370 13.04 7.75 -12.82
N PRO A 371 13.19 8.95 -12.23
CA PRO A 371 13.65 9.10 -10.83
C PRO A 371 12.87 8.31 -9.78
N PHE A 372 11.56 8.10 -9.99
CA PHE A 372 10.71 7.33 -9.09
C PHE A 372 10.70 5.83 -9.41
N LEU A 373 10.83 5.45 -10.69
CA LEU A 373 10.80 4.05 -11.13
C LEU A 373 12.09 3.32 -10.74
N ARG A 374 13.25 3.99 -10.87
CA ARG A 374 14.56 3.41 -10.54
C ARG A 374 14.73 2.98 -9.08
N SER A 375 13.86 3.49 -8.20
CA SER A 375 13.84 3.19 -6.76
C SER A 375 12.80 2.15 -6.36
N MET A 376 11.89 1.79 -7.26
CA MET A 376 10.93 0.72 -6.99
C MET A 376 11.64 -0.63 -7.12
N ARG A 377 11.40 -1.50 -6.13
CA ARG A 377 11.91 -2.85 -6.02
C ARG A 377 10.75 -3.83 -6.05
N VAL A 378 11.08 -5.10 -6.26
CA VAL A 378 10.12 -6.21 -6.09
C VAL A 378 8.92 -6.07 -7.03
N ASN A 379 9.19 -6.02 -8.34
CA ASN A 379 8.19 -5.80 -9.37
C ASN A 379 7.04 -6.81 -9.33
N HIS A 380 7.27 -8.02 -8.84
CA HIS A 380 6.24 -9.03 -8.62
C HIS A 380 5.07 -8.56 -7.74
N ARG A 381 5.27 -7.57 -6.87
CA ARG A 381 4.16 -6.95 -6.11
C ARG A 381 3.09 -6.33 -7.01
N PHE A 382 3.44 -5.93 -8.25
CA PHE A 382 2.50 -5.37 -9.21
C PHE A 382 1.46 -6.38 -9.71
N THR A 383 1.64 -7.68 -9.46
CA THR A 383 0.59 -8.70 -9.66
C THR A 383 -0.69 -8.35 -8.89
N SER A 384 -0.57 -7.67 -7.75
CA SER A 384 -1.71 -7.21 -6.95
C SER A 384 -2.64 -6.24 -7.70
N ALA A 385 -2.18 -5.57 -8.76
CA ALA A 385 -2.99 -4.69 -9.61
C ALA A 385 -4.16 -5.45 -10.30
N PHE A 386 -4.05 -6.77 -10.45
CA PHE A 386 -5.09 -7.61 -11.03
C PHE A 386 -6.18 -8.04 -10.04
N ILE A 387 -5.96 -7.94 -8.72
CA ILE A 387 -6.85 -8.52 -7.70
C ILE A 387 -8.27 -7.95 -7.81
N PHE A 388 -8.41 -6.62 -7.81
CA PHE A 388 -9.74 -6.00 -7.87
C PHE A 388 -10.43 -6.14 -9.24
N PRO A 389 -9.77 -5.93 -10.41
CA PRO A 389 -10.37 -6.23 -11.71
C PRO A 389 -10.89 -7.67 -11.82
N LEU A 390 -10.13 -8.64 -11.32
CA LEU A 390 -10.54 -10.05 -11.32
C LEU A 390 -11.69 -10.32 -10.34
N ALA A 391 -11.71 -9.68 -9.17
CA ALA A 391 -12.84 -9.74 -8.24
C ALA A 391 -14.13 -9.18 -8.87
N VAL A 392 -14.05 -8.08 -9.62
CA VAL A 392 -15.18 -7.52 -10.39
C VAL A 392 -15.66 -8.54 -11.44
N MET A 393 -14.75 -9.15 -12.19
CA MET A 393 -15.08 -10.17 -13.18
C MET A 393 -15.78 -11.39 -12.54
N GLY A 394 -15.26 -11.90 -11.41
CA GLY A 394 -15.89 -12.99 -10.67
C GLY A 394 -17.32 -12.66 -10.22
N ALA A 395 -17.54 -11.44 -9.72
CA ALA A 395 -18.86 -10.97 -9.32
C ALA A 395 -19.83 -10.90 -10.51
N VAL A 396 -19.37 -10.40 -11.67
CA VAL A 396 -20.16 -10.32 -12.90
C VAL A 396 -20.51 -11.72 -13.43
N ILE A 397 -19.56 -12.66 -13.42
CA ILE A 397 -19.79 -14.05 -13.84
C ILE A 397 -20.86 -14.70 -12.95
N PHE A 398 -20.69 -14.61 -11.63
CA PHE A 398 -21.65 -15.16 -10.68
C PHE A 398 -23.04 -14.53 -10.85
N ASN A 399 -23.12 -13.21 -11.00
CA ASN A 399 -24.38 -12.52 -11.28
C ASN A 399 -25.03 -13.01 -12.58
N GLY A 400 -24.25 -13.15 -13.66
CA GLY A 400 -24.74 -13.61 -14.96
C GLY A 400 -25.30 -15.03 -14.93
N TRP A 401 -24.72 -15.92 -14.13
CA TRP A 401 -25.23 -17.28 -13.95
C TRP A 401 -26.50 -17.33 -13.11
N THR A 402 -26.55 -16.56 -12.02
CA THR A 402 -27.61 -16.66 -11.01
C THR A 402 -28.82 -15.79 -11.30
N GLN A 403 -28.69 -14.72 -12.09
CA GLN A 403 -29.79 -13.77 -12.35
C GLN A 403 -31.04 -14.40 -12.96
N ASN A 404 -30.88 -15.49 -13.72
CA ASN A 404 -31.96 -16.19 -14.41
C ASN A 404 -32.47 -17.41 -13.63
N TRP A 405 -31.90 -17.71 -12.46
CA TRP A 405 -32.36 -18.84 -11.66
C TRP A 405 -33.68 -18.49 -10.97
N LYS A 406 -34.71 -19.31 -11.22
CA LYS A 406 -36.03 -19.14 -10.60
C LYS A 406 -36.00 -19.39 -9.08
N SER A 407 -35.14 -20.30 -8.61
CA SER A 407 -35.05 -20.67 -7.20
C SER A 407 -34.08 -19.75 -6.45
N ARG A 408 -34.63 -18.91 -5.56
CA ARG A 408 -33.84 -18.09 -4.63
C ARG A 408 -33.00 -18.94 -3.67
N GLN A 409 -33.54 -20.09 -3.25
CA GLN A 409 -32.82 -21.04 -2.39
C GLN A 409 -31.56 -21.56 -3.09
N LYS A 410 -31.66 -21.94 -4.37
CA LYS A 410 -30.49 -22.38 -5.15
C LYS A 410 -29.40 -21.30 -5.21
N THR A 411 -29.78 -20.05 -5.48
CA THR A 411 -28.82 -18.93 -5.51
C THR A 411 -28.17 -18.72 -4.14
N LEU A 412 -28.93 -18.80 -3.05
CA LEU A 412 -28.41 -18.67 -1.69
C LEU A 412 -27.43 -19.81 -1.34
N VAL A 413 -27.77 -21.06 -1.65
CA VAL A 413 -26.91 -22.22 -1.38
C VAL A 413 -25.57 -22.09 -2.11
N VAL A 414 -25.59 -21.75 -3.41
CA VAL A 414 -24.35 -21.57 -4.18
C VAL A 414 -23.56 -20.38 -3.68
N PHE A 415 -24.22 -19.28 -3.30
CA PHE A 415 -23.56 -18.14 -2.67
C PHE A 415 -22.87 -18.55 -1.35
N LEU A 416 -23.56 -19.25 -0.45
CA LEU A 416 -23.01 -19.69 0.84
C LEU A 416 -21.83 -20.64 0.64
N LEU A 417 -21.91 -21.55 -0.34
CA LEU A 417 -20.81 -22.45 -0.68
C LEU A 417 -19.58 -21.67 -1.18
N LEU A 418 -19.73 -20.78 -2.17
CA LEU A 418 -18.61 -20.01 -2.72
C LEU A 418 -18.03 -19.02 -1.69
N ASN A 419 -18.89 -18.38 -0.90
CA ASN A 419 -18.45 -17.49 0.16
C ASN A 419 -17.73 -18.25 1.27
N GLY A 420 -18.25 -19.42 1.65
CA GLY A 420 -17.62 -20.34 2.60
C GLY A 420 -16.24 -20.80 2.12
N ILE A 421 -16.11 -21.23 0.86
CA ILE A 421 -14.83 -21.59 0.25
C ILE A 421 -13.85 -20.41 0.25
N ALA A 422 -14.33 -19.21 -0.11
CA ALA A 422 -13.48 -18.03 -0.11
C ALA A 422 -12.91 -17.72 1.29
N LEU A 423 -13.78 -17.75 2.31
CA LEU A 423 -13.39 -17.47 3.69
C LEU A 423 -12.55 -18.60 4.31
N ALA A 424 -12.87 -19.86 4.01
CA ALA A 424 -12.11 -21.02 4.45
C ALA A 424 -10.69 -21.03 3.86
N GLY A 425 -10.54 -20.59 2.61
CA GLY A 425 -9.24 -20.49 1.92
C GLY A 425 -8.20 -19.64 2.67
N MET A 426 -8.62 -18.67 3.50
CA MET A 426 -7.71 -17.89 4.34
C MET A 426 -6.92 -18.76 5.32
N TRP A 427 -7.53 -19.83 5.83
CA TRP A 427 -6.89 -20.73 6.79
C TRP A 427 -5.76 -21.57 6.17
N ALA A 428 -5.67 -21.62 4.84
CA ALA A 428 -4.54 -22.25 4.15
C ALA A 428 -3.19 -21.64 4.52
N TYR A 429 -3.15 -20.39 4.99
CA TYR A 429 -1.90 -19.76 5.43
C TYR A 429 -1.29 -20.39 6.67
N TYR A 430 -2.07 -21.09 7.49
CA TYR A 430 -1.54 -21.88 8.61
C TYR A 430 -0.87 -23.18 8.15
N LEU A 431 -1.05 -23.59 6.89
CA LEU A 431 -0.35 -24.74 6.30
C LEU A 431 1.10 -24.39 5.92
N ILE A 432 1.43 -23.11 5.80
CA ILE A 432 2.80 -22.64 5.59
C ILE A 432 3.46 -22.44 6.95
N PRO A 433 4.61 -23.07 7.23
CA PRO A 433 5.33 -22.86 8.48
C PRO A 433 5.65 -21.38 8.69
N MET A 434 5.30 -20.84 9.86
CA MET A 434 5.43 -19.40 10.17
C MET A 434 6.87 -18.88 10.06
N LYS A 435 7.89 -19.75 10.15
CA LYS A 435 9.30 -19.38 9.92
C LYS A 435 9.56 -18.77 8.54
N TYR A 436 8.78 -19.14 7.52
CA TYR A 436 8.90 -18.55 6.19
C TYR A 436 8.40 -17.11 6.15
N GLN A 437 7.60 -16.66 7.13
CA GLN A 437 7.15 -15.26 7.27
C GLN A 437 8.06 -14.44 8.18
N VAL A 438 9.18 -15.03 8.64
CA VAL A 438 10.19 -14.36 9.47
C VAL A 438 9.56 -13.65 10.67
N ARG A 439 8.70 -14.38 11.41
CA ARG A 439 8.02 -13.85 12.61
C ARG A 439 8.87 -13.99 13.86
N ASN A 440 9.92 -13.19 13.95
CA ASN A 440 10.93 -13.27 15.01
C ASN A 440 11.15 -11.94 15.77
N PHE A 441 10.40 -10.88 15.46
CA PHE A 441 10.54 -9.61 16.17
C PHE A 441 9.70 -9.58 17.45
N GLY A 442 10.35 -9.37 18.59
CA GLY A 442 9.68 -9.24 19.89
C GLY A 442 9.23 -7.79 20.15
N VAL A 443 7.93 -7.57 20.30
CA VAL A 443 7.36 -6.21 20.46
C VAL A 443 7.63 -5.55 21.83
N GLY A 444 8.28 -6.25 22.77
CA GLY A 444 8.38 -5.83 24.18
C GLY A 444 9.05 -4.47 24.38
N TYR A 445 10.14 -4.18 23.67
CA TYR A 445 10.88 -2.93 23.84
C TYR A 445 10.07 -1.70 23.36
N PRO A 446 9.53 -1.64 22.12
CA PRO A 446 8.72 -0.50 21.71
C PRO A 446 7.47 -0.29 22.58
N LEU A 447 6.83 -1.38 23.04
CA LEU A 447 5.66 -1.27 23.91
C LEU A 447 6.01 -0.70 25.29
N THR A 448 7.13 -1.12 25.87
CA THR A 448 7.63 -0.55 27.14
C THR A 448 7.95 0.93 26.99
N ALA A 449 8.61 1.32 25.89
CA ALA A 449 8.95 2.73 25.63
C ALA A 449 7.68 3.58 25.50
N TYR A 450 6.68 3.10 24.74
CA TYR A 450 5.39 3.76 24.62
C TYR A 450 4.69 3.94 25.98
N GLU A 451 4.69 2.91 26.83
CA GLU A 451 4.06 2.99 28.14
C GLU A 451 4.72 4.02 29.05
N LYS A 452 6.05 4.11 29.05
CA LYS A 452 6.79 5.14 29.80
C LYS A 452 6.48 6.55 29.31
N ILE A 453 6.44 6.78 27.99
CA ILE A 453 6.03 8.09 27.43
C ILE A 453 4.63 8.47 27.88
N GLN A 454 3.68 7.52 27.82
CA GLN A 454 2.27 7.81 28.09
C GLN A 454 1.94 7.94 29.58
N ARG A 455 2.56 7.13 30.44
CA ARG A 455 2.23 7.08 31.87
C ARG A 455 3.17 7.89 32.75
N GLU A 456 4.45 7.91 32.41
CA GLU A 456 5.50 8.54 33.21
C GLU A 456 5.92 9.90 32.63
N GLY A 457 5.55 10.20 31.38
CA GLY A 457 5.97 11.44 30.70
C GLY A 457 7.44 11.42 30.28
N GLU A 458 8.02 10.23 30.16
CA GLU A 458 9.42 10.04 29.79
C GLU A 458 9.71 10.61 28.39
N THR A 459 10.82 11.34 28.26
CA THR A 459 11.22 11.97 26.99
C THR A 459 12.43 11.32 26.34
N PHE A 460 13.10 10.37 27.03
CA PHE A 460 14.22 9.59 26.49
C PHE A 460 15.31 10.44 25.83
N VAL A 461 16.04 11.23 26.61
CA VAL A 461 17.15 12.05 26.08
C VAL A 461 18.24 11.15 25.49
N MET A 462 18.64 11.39 24.23
CA MET A 462 19.68 10.59 23.56
C MET A 462 21.07 11.11 23.95
N ASP A 463 21.64 10.61 25.05
CA ASP A 463 22.88 11.17 25.64
C ASP A 463 24.18 10.44 25.23
N ARG A 464 24.04 9.30 24.52
CA ARG A 464 25.16 8.45 24.13
C ARG A 464 24.98 7.79 22.76
N ILE A 465 26.09 7.36 22.20
CA ILE A 465 26.19 6.57 20.98
C ILE A 465 26.67 5.16 21.33
N ILE A 466 25.92 4.14 20.91
CA ILE A 466 26.25 2.71 21.12
C ILE A 466 26.38 2.03 19.76
N PRO A 467 27.51 1.36 19.43
CA PRO A 467 27.74 0.82 18.09
C PRO A 467 26.69 -0.20 17.60
N ASP A 468 26.39 -1.21 18.42
CA ASP A 468 25.60 -2.38 18.01
C ASP A 468 24.26 -2.48 18.76
N ILE A 469 23.62 -1.34 19.04
CA ILE A 469 22.26 -1.29 19.57
C ILE A 469 21.23 -1.45 18.45
N ASN A 470 20.17 -2.24 18.69
CA ASN A 470 19.07 -2.34 17.73
C ASN A 470 18.15 -1.11 17.81
N ASP A 471 17.56 -0.69 16.69
CA ASP A 471 16.61 0.45 16.63
C ASP A 471 15.47 0.33 17.66
N TRP A 472 15.02 -0.88 18.01
CA TRP A 472 13.93 -1.06 18.98
C TRP A 472 14.36 -0.92 20.45
N GLU A 473 15.66 -0.86 20.75
CA GLU A 473 16.24 -0.75 22.11
C GLU A 473 16.68 0.68 22.47
N VAL A 474 16.71 1.59 21.50
CA VAL A 474 17.30 2.94 21.62
C VAL A 474 16.73 3.75 22.79
N PHE A 475 15.42 3.64 23.04
CA PHE A 475 14.75 4.38 24.11
C PHE A 475 15.16 3.88 25.50
N GLN A 476 15.20 2.57 25.72
CA GLN A 476 15.58 1.99 27.00
C GLN A 476 17.04 2.31 27.37
N SER A 477 17.89 2.43 26.36
CA SER A 477 19.31 2.73 26.53
C SER A 477 19.61 4.23 26.52
N SER A 478 18.62 5.09 26.23
CA SER A 478 18.82 6.54 26.04
C SER A 478 19.96 6.84 25.05
N ALA A 479 20.03 6.04 23.99
CA ALA A 479 21.19 5.96 23.11
C ALA A 479 20.79 5.88 21.65
N SER A 480 21.62 6.43 20.77
CA SER A 480 21.50 6.25 19.32
C SER A 480 22.53 5.22 18.82
N GLY A 481 22.16 4.49 17.76
CA GLY A 481 23.01 3.46 17.15
C GLY A 481 23.94 3.99 16.07
N LEU A 482 25.07 3.31 15.83
CA LEU A 482 25.92 3.57 14.65
C LEU A 482 25.46 2.80 13.39
N ARG A 483 24.56 1.83 13.56
CA ARG A 483 24.06 0.95 12.49
C ARG A 483 22.53 0.95 12.48
N PRO A 484 21.90 2.06 12.06
CA PRO A 484 20.45 2.15 12.06
C PRO A 484 19.84 1.15 11.07
N PHE A 485 18.68 0.59 11.42
CA PHE A 485 17.90 -0.19 10.47
C PHE A 485 17.18 0.77 9.51
N GLU A 486 17.89 1.26 8.49
CA GLU A 486 17.35 2.20 7.50
C GLU A 486 17.59 1.73 6.06
N PRO A 487 16.56 1.14 5.40
CA PRO A 487 16.70 0.54 4.08
C PRO A 487 17.19 1.50 2.99
N LEU A 488 17.02 2.82 3.13
CA LEU A 488 17.49 3.79 2.15
C LEU A 488 19.01 3.92 2.08
N PHE A 489 19.74 3.65 3.16
CA PHE A 489 21.21 3.64 3.14
C PHE A 489 21.80 2.28 2.68
N GLY A 490 20.95 1.36 2.20
CA GLY A 490 21.39 0.03 1.76
C GLY A 490 21.92 -0.85 2.90
N ASP A 491 22.70 -1.89 2.56
CA ASP A 491 23.39 -2.74 3.55
C ASP A 491 24.64 -2.01 4.06
N ILE A 492 24.50 -1.00 4.94
CA ILE A 492 25.57 -0.29 5.68
C ILE A 492 26.65 0.45 4.84
N GLU A 493 26.94 0.05 3.60
CA GLU A 493 28.07 0.52 2.79
C GLU A 493 28.00 2.02 2.44
N THR A 494 26.81 2.59 2.39
CA THR A 494 26.61 4.04 2.16
C THR A 494 26.46 4.85 3.44
N PHE A 495 26.20 4.20 4.58
CA PHE A 495 26.08 4.86 5.88
C PHE A 495 27.47 5.03 6.50
N ARG A 496 28.10 6.19 6.26
CA ARG A 496 29.47 6.49 6.69
C ARG A 496 29.49 7.56 7.77
N THR A 497 29.04 7.18 8.95
CA THR A 497 29.00 8.09 10.09
C THR A 497 30.40 8.34 10.66
N ASN A 498 30.66 9.59 11.10
CA ASN A 498 31.91 10.01 11.78
C ASN A 498 31.79 9.95 13.31
N LEU A 499 30.75 9.29 13.81
CA LEU A 499 30.47 9.15 15.23
C LEU A 499 31.28 8.00 15.85
N HIS A 500 31.59 8.13 17.13
CA HIS A 500 32.29 7.12 17.93
C HIS A 500 31.44 6.69 19.13
N GLU A 501 31.75 5.53 19.71
CA GLU A 501 31.10 5.07 20.95
C GLU A 501 31.43 6.01 22.11
N GLY A 502 30.41 6.53 22.79
CA GLY A 502 30.64 7.48 23.89
C GLY A 502 29.48 8.44 24.10
N SER A 503 29.75 9.55 24.78
CA SER A 503 28.73 10.58 25.00
C SER A 503 28.50 11.37 23.72
N VAL A 504 27.27 11.83 23.47
CA VAL A 504 26.99 12.79 22.39
C VAL A 504 27.69 14.13 22.61
N TYR A 505 28.12 14.43 23.84
CA TYR A 505 28.87 15.64 24.18
C TYR A 505 30.38 15.51 24.01
N ASP A 506 30.90 14.34 23.63
CA ASP A 506 32.33 14.19 23.35
C ASP A 506 32.74 15.14 22.22
N ILE A 507 33.83 15.88 22.44
CA ILE A 507 34.32 16.87 21.48
C ILE A 507 35.57 16.35 20.80
N SER A 508 35.56 16.34 19.47
CA SER A 508 36.75 16.11 18.65
C SER A 508 36.73 16.99 17.42
N ASP A 509 37.88 17.57 17.06
CA ASP A 509 38.06 18.45 15.89
C ASP A 509 37.08 19.63 15.81
N GLY A 510 36.57 20.11 16.95
CA GLY A 510 35.61 21.22 17.02
C GLY A 510 34.13 20.83 16.87
N TYR A 511 33.81 19.53 16.89
CA TYR A 511 32.45 19.01 16.76
C TYR A 511 32.05 18.10 17.92
N PHE A 512 30.75 18.06 18.22
CA PHE A 512 30.14 17.10 19.13
C PHE A 512 29.97 15.72 18.47
N ASN A 513 29.86 14.66 19.27
CA ASN A 513 29.63 13.31 18.80
C ASN A 513 28.15 13.04 18.47
N MET A 514 27.58 13.85 17.58
CA MET A 514 26.23 13.70 17.03
C MET A 514 26.18 14.25 15.61
N THR A 515 25.48 13.59 14.69
CA THR A 515 25.38 14.03 13.29
C THR A 515 24.49 15.27 13.18
N ASP A 516 24.85 16.25 12.35
CA ASP A 516 23.91 17.28 11.90
C ASP A 516 23.04 16.67 10.78
N PRO A 517 21.76 16.37 11.05
CA PRO A 517 20.94 15.64 10.10
C PRO A 517 20.51 16.51 8.90
N THR A 518 20.74 17.83 8.94
CA THR A 518 20.42 18.73 7.83
C THR A 518 21.27 18.48 6.60
N GLY A 519 22.49 17.98 6.78
CA GLY A 519 23.40 17.58 5.70
C GLY A 519 22.81 16.48 4.80
N PHE A 520 21.82 15.74 5.27
CA PHE A 520 21.15 14.68 4.50
C PHE A 520 20.04 15.18 3.57
N VAL A 521 19.55 16.41 3.70
CA VAL A 521 18.33 16.85 3.02
C VAL A 521 18.50 18.22 2.36
N PHE A 522 18.92 19.22 3.14
CA PHE A 522 19.11 20.60 2.67
C PHE A 522 20.51 21.11 3.05
N PRO A 523 21.58 20.45 2.57
CA PRO A 523 22.96 20.78 2.96
C PRO A 523 23.34 22.22 2.61
N LYS A 524 22.88 22.73 1.46
CA LYS A 524 23.22 24.08 0.98
C LYS A 524 22.66 25.17 1.89
N GLU A 525 21.41 25.02 2.31
CA GLU A 525 20.70 25.98 3.15
C GLU A 525 21.22 25.98 4.60
N ASN A 526 21.80 24.86 5.04
CA ASN A 526 22.33 24.70 6.40
C ASN A 526 23.85 24.79 6.46
N GLN A 527 24.53 25.08 5.35
CA GLN A 527 26.00 25.10 5.24
C GLN A 527 26.65 23.83 5.79
N SER A 528 26.00 22.69 5.58
CA SER A 528 26.42 21.39 6.10
C SER A 528 26.65 20.39 4.98
N ILE A 529 27.45 19.36 5.24
CA ILE A 529 27.67 18.22 4.34
C ILE A 529 27.14 16.92 4.94
N PRO A 530 26.80 15.90 4.12
CA PRO A 530 26.37 14.60 4.64
C PRO A 530 27.37 14.01 5.65
N PHE A 531 26.86 13.49 6.77
CA PHE A 531 27.64 12.92 7.89
C PHE A 531 28.54 13.90 8.65
N GLU A 532 28.38 15.19 8.44
CA GLU A 532 28.99 16.20 9.31
C GLU A 532 28.39 16.13 10.71
N ARG A 533 29.23 16.39 11.71
CA ARG A 533 28.82 16.43 13.11
C ARG A 533 28.30 17.81 13.47
N ILE A 534 27.54 17.93 14.57
CA ILE A 534 27.09 19.25 15.06
C ILE A 534 28.30 20.01 15.61
N PRO A 535 28.60 21.25 15.15
CA PRO A 535 29.71 22.04 15.65
C PRO A 535 29.55 22.39 17.13
N VAL A 536 30.66 22.57 17.86
CA VAL A 536 30.62 22.97 19.28
C VAL A 536 29.94 24.34 19.49
N ALA A 537 29.99 25.21 18.48
CA ALA A 537 29.29 26.49 18.46
C ALA A 537 27.75 26.34 18.52
N ASP A 538 27.21 25.20 18.06
CA ASP A 538 25.78 24.90 17.96
C ASP A 538 25.28 24.06 19.15
N ARG A 539 25.82 24.28 20.36
CA ARG A 539 25.47 23.49 21.56
C ARG A 539 23.96 23.48 21.86
N ASP A 540 23.28 24.60 21.73
CA ASP A 540 21.83 24.68 21.97
C ASP A 540 21.04 23.84 20.96
N LYS A 541 21.48 23.80 19.69
CA LYS A 541 20.91 22.93 18.65
C LYS A 541 21.08 21.46 19.03
N LEU A 542 22.27 21.05 19.48
CA LEU A 542 22.50 19.69 19.97
C LEU A 542 21.56 19.37 21.13
N THR A 543 21.51 20.24 22.16
CA THR A 543 20.69 20.01 23.35
C THR A 543 19.23 19.87 22.99
N ASP A 544 18.67 20.76 22.15
CA ASP A 544 17.29 20.62 21.71
C ASP A 544 17.07 19.33 20.90
N PHE A 545 17.97 19.01 19.99
CA PHE A 545 17.85 17.83 19.14
C PHE A 545 17.83 16.51 19.93
N ILE A 546 18.74 16.33 20.90
CA ILE A 546 18.79 15.10 21.71
C ILE A 546 17.63 14.97 22.70
N HIS A 547 16.91 16.06 22.97
CA HIS A 547 15.66 16.07 23.77
C HIS A 547 14.41 15.94 22.87
N HIS A 548 14.58 15.49 21.62
CA HIS A 548 13.52 15.33 20.61
C HIS A 548 12.80 16.62 20.25
N ARG A 549 13.32 17.79 20.64
CA ARG A 549 12.80 19.07 20.14
C ARG A 549 13.27 19.26 18.71
N GLN A 550 12.55 20.09 17.95
CA GLN A 550 12.98 20.46 16.60
C GLN A 550 13.65 21.84 16.65
N PRO A 551 14.99 21.92 16.59
CA PRO A 551 15.69 23.17 16.33
C PRO A 551 15.13 23.89 15.10
N LYS A 552 15.39 25.19 15.00
CA LYS A 552 15.03 25.97 13.81
C LYS A 552 15.95 25.59 12.64
N TRP A 553 15.59 24.49 11.95
CA TRP A 553 16.27 24.04 10.74
C TRP A 553 16.04 25.02 9.60
N ASN A 554 17.09 25.33 8.83
CA ASN A 554 16.94 26.17 7.65
C ASN A 554 16.34 25.35 6.51
N LEU A 555 15.15 25.75 6.06
CA LEU A 555 14.45 25.11 4.95
C LEU A 555 14.53 26.01 3.71
N PRO A 556 14.71 25.43 2.50
CA PRO A 556 14.63 26.20 1.26
C PRO A 556 13.26 26.89 1.13
N VAL A 557 13.22 28.07 0.51
CA VAL A 557 11.97 28.82 0.26
C VAL A 557 10.95 27.94 -0.47
N ALA A 558 11.40 27.10 -1.40
CA ALA A 558 10.54 26.14 -2.10
C ALA A 558 9.84 25.17 -1.14
N GLN A 559 10.56 24.59 -0.18
CA GLN A 559 9.96 23.70 0.83
C GLN A 559 8.97 24.47 1.70
N GLN A 560 9.30 25.70 2.13
CA GLN A 560 8.39 26.51 2.95
C GLN A 560 7.09 26.84 2.20
N LEU A 561 7.18 27.22 0.92
CA LEU A 561 6.01 27.45 0.07
C LEU A 561 5.17 26.18 -0.11
N LEU A 562 5.81 25.03 -0.30
CA LEU A 562 5.12 23.74 -0.42
C LEU A 562 4.46 23.30 0.90
N ASN A 563 5.05 23.60 2.05
CA ASN A 563 4.43 23.36 3.36
C ASN A 563 3.12 24.15 3.48
N TRP A 564 3.16 25.45 3.15
CA TRP A 564 1.97 26.30 3.16
C TRP A 564 0.93 25.90 2.12
N ALA A 565 1.37 25.56 0.89
CA ALA A 565 0.49 25.09 -0.16
C ALA A 565 -0.25 23.81 0.27
N ALA A 566 0.45 22.86 0.90
CA ALA A 566 -0.16 21.64 1.41
C ALA A 566 -1.21 21.93 2.48
N LEU A 567 -0.89 22.79 3.47
CA LEU A 567 -1.82 23.16 4.54
C LEU A 567 -3.06 23.89 4.01
N ILE A 568 -2.87 24.91 3.16
CA ILE A 568 -3.96 25.66 2.55
C ILE A 568 -4.85 24.74 1.71
N THR A 569 -4.23 23.87 0.90
CA THR A 569 -4.97 22.90 0.08
C THR A 569 -5.81 21.98 0.94
N LEU A 570 -5.24 21.42 2.03
CA LEU A 570 -5.98 20.57 2.96
C LEU A 570 -7.19 21.29 3.56
N VAL A 571 -7.01 22.51 4.06
CA VAL A 571 -8.09 23.31 4.65
C VAL A 571 -9.19 23.60 3.62
N VAL A 572 -8.81 23.98 2.40
CA VAL A 572 -9.75 24.26 1.31
C VAL A 572 -10.51 23.00 0.88
N GLU A 573 -9.84 21.86 0.76
CA GLU A 573 -10.46 20.59 0.40
C GLU A 573 -11.45 20.12 1.46
N LEU A 574 -11.04 20.11 2.74
CA LEU A 574 -11.91 19.73 3.86
C LEU A 574 -13.10 20.68 4.01
N GLY A 575 -12.86 21.99 3.89
CA GLY A 575 -13.91 23.00 3.93
C GLY A 575 -14.90 22.84 2.77
N SER A 576 -14.40 22.63 1.55
CA SER A 576 -15.24 22.44 0.36
C SER A 576 -16.07 21.15 0.44
N ALA A 577 -15.46 20.05 0.89
CA ALA A 577 -16.16 18.79 1.11
C ALA A 577 -17.22 18.93 2.22
N GLY A 578 -16.88 19.59 3.34
CA GLY A 578 -17.79 19.86 4.45
C GLY A 578 -19.00 20.71 4.04
N ILE A 579 -18.78 21.80 3.30
CA ILE A 579 -19.86 22.65 2.77
C ILE A 579 -20.76 21.85 1.83
N TYR A 580 -20.19 21.03 0.95
CA TYR A 580 -20.99 20.19 0.05
C TYR A 580 -21.84 19.18 0.83
N LEU A 581 -21.25 18.51 1.83
CA LEU A 581 -21.96 17.57 2.69
C LEU A 581 -23.10 18.27 3.45
N ALA A 582 -22.85 19.45 4.03
CA ALA A 582 -23.88 20.22 4.73
C ALA A 582 -25.04 20.63 3.80
N LYS A 583 -24.75 21.03 2.55
CA LYS A 583 -25.80 21.38 1.56
C LYS A 583 -26.59 20.18 1.06
N THR A 584 -25.96 19.01 0.97
CA THR A 584 -26.60 17.78 0.48
C THR A 584 -27.25 16.97 1.58
N TRP A 585 -26.94 17.26 2.84
CA TRP A 585 -27.60 16.69 4.01
C TRP A 585 -29.06 17.15 4.05
N LYS A 586 -29.97 16.29 3.57
CA LYS A 586 -31.39 16.44 3.92
C LYS A 586 -31.57 15.85 5.31
N PRO A 587 -31.97 16.64 6.33
CA PRO A 587 -32.33 16.06 7.61
C PRO A 587 -33.43 15.02 7.35
N PHE A 588 -33.28 13.83 7.95
CA PHE A 588 -34.32 12.81 7.95
C PHE A 588 -35.61 13.48 8.43
N LYS A 589 -36.53 13.78 7.50
CA LYS A 589 -37.91 14.09 7.87
C LYS A 589 -38.44 12.80 8.46
N ARG A 590 -38.67 12.82 9.77
CA ARG A 590 -39.24 11.72 10.57
C ARG A 590 -40.56 11.24 9.98
#